data_AF-W2CTX9-F1
#
_entry.id   AF-W2CTX9-F1
#
_cell.length_a   1.000
_cell.length_b   1.000
_cell.length_c   1.000
_cell.angle_alpha   90.00
_cell.angle_beta   90.00
_cell.angle_gamma   90.00
#
_symmetry.space_group_name_H-M   'P 1'
#
loop_
_entity.id
_entity.type
_entity.pdbx_description
1 polymer ?
#
loop_
_entity_poly.entity_id
_entity_poly.type
_entity_poly.pdbx_seq_one_letter_code
_entity_poly.pdbx_strand_id
1 'polypeptide(L)'
;MRAVIESGPYFGIFRDNYFIGGIPIGGPVRRDNANVKFQISIIHRLTKSRLPFDTYLFLQFTQKTIWNVLEESLPMRDLNFNPGVGLGHLIVYHNKYIGHALFMLEHESNGKDGSASRSWNKVSLSSTLLLNRHMEM
;
A
#
# COMPACT_ATOMS: atom_id res chain seq x y z
N MET A 1 14.60 13.28 -18.43
CA MET A 1 13.83 12.14 -17.88
C MET A 1 13.35 12.38 -16.45
N ARG A 2 14.26 12.62 -15.48
CA ARG A 2 13.91 12.80 -14.05
C ARG A 2 12.90 13.92 -13.77
N ALA A 3 13.10 15.10 -14.38
CA ALA A 3 12.16 16.22 -14.27
C ALA A 3 10.73 15.90 -14.76
N VAL A 4 10.58 14.99 -15.72
CA VAL A 4 9.28 14.54 -16.26
C VAL A 4 8.60 13.57 -15.28
N ILE A 5 9.37 12.71 -14.61
CA ILE A 5 8.86 11.82 -13.56
C ILE A 5 8.46 12.64 -12.33
N GLU A 6 9.24 13.66 -11.99
CA GLU A 6 8.92 14.60 -10.92
C GLU A 6 7.73 15.51 -11.23
N SER A 7 7.45 15.81 -12.51
CA SER A 7 6.24 16.53 -12.91
C SER A 7 4.98 15.66 -12.90
N GLY A 8 5.11 14.36 -12.63
CA GLY A 8 3.98 13.45 -12.46
C GLY A 8 3.05 13.84 -11.31
N PRO A 9 1.87 13.23 -11.24
CA PRO A 9 0.88 13.54 -10.20
C PRO A 9 1.43 13.25 -8.81
N TYR A 10 1.08 14.11 -7.86
CA TYR A 10 1.49 13.97 -6.45
C TYR A 10 0.68 12.88 -5.75
N PHE A 11 -0.56 12.65 -6.19
CA PHE A 11 -1.43 11.60 -5.69
C PHE A 11 -1.42 10.41 -6.64
N GLY A 12 -1.34 9.19 -6.09
CA GLY A 12 -1.34 7.98 -6.88
C GLY A 12 -1.68 6.74 -6.06
N ILE A 13 -1.45 5.60 -6.69
CA ILE A 13 -1.67 4.27 -6.11
C ILE A 13 -0.39 3.79 -5.45
N PHE A 14 -0.49 3.25 -4.23
CA PHE A 14 0.66 2.71 -3.50
C PHE A 14 0.79 1.19 -3.62
N ARG A 15 -0.22 0.46 -3.13
CA ARG A 15 -0.42 -0.98 -3.34
C ARG A 15 -1.68 -1.19 -4.17
N ASP A 16 -1.98 -2.45 -4.52
CA ASP A 16 -3.19 -2.77 -5.28
C ASP A 16 -4.45 -2.25 -4.59
N ASN A 17 -5.33 -1.66 -5.40
CA ASN A 17 -6.69 -1.34 -5.00
C ASN A 17 -7.59 -2.41 -5.60
N TYR A 18 -8.32 -3.15 -4.75
CA TYR A 18 -9.16 -4.25 -5.21
C TYR A 18 -10.38 -4.43 -4.34
N PHE A 19 -11.39 -5.10 -4.91
CA PHE A 19 -12.61 -5.52 -4.23
C PHE A 19 -12.96 -6.91 -4.73
N ILE A 20 -12.95 -7.90 -3.84
CA ILE A 20 -13.14 -9.32 -4.17
C ILE A 20 -14.12 -9.97 -3.20
N GLY A 21 -14.94 -10.89 -3.69
CA GLY A 21 -15.80 -11.76 -2.89
C GLY A 21 -15.25 -13.18 -2.85
N GLY A 22 -15.46 -13.89 -1.74
CA GLY A 22 -15.02 -15.27 -1.60
C GLY A 22 -15.83 -16.07 -0.59
N ILE A 23 -15.77 -17.39 -0.75
CA ILE A 23 -16.34 -18.40 0.15
C ILE A 23 -15.20 -19.16 0.85
N PRO A 24 -15.45 -19.79 2.02
CA PRO A 24 -14.43 -20.58 2.69
C PRO A 24 -14.01 -21.78 1.83
N ILE A 25 -12.74 -22.18 1.94
CA ILE A 25 -12.22 -23.42 1.34
C ILE A 25 -12.28 -24.52 2.39
N GLY A 26 -12.79 -25.71 2.03
CA GLY A 26 -12.75 -26.90 2.88
C GLY A 26 -13.80 -26.97 4.00
N GLY A 27 -14.86 -26.16 3.93
CA GLY A 27 -15.96 -26.20 4.90
C GLY A 27 -17.28 -25.71 4.31
N PRO A 28 -18.40 -25.87 5.04
CA PRO A 28 -19.70 -25.40 4.58
C PRO A 28 -19.75 -23.87 4.50
N VAL A 29 -20.40 -23.38 3.45
CA VAL A 29 -20.66 -21.95 3.26
C VAL A 29 -21.72 -21.50 4.25
N ARG A 30 -21.42 -20.45 5.01
CA ARG A 30 -22.30 -19.82 5.99
C ARG A 30 -22.27 -18.31 5.83
N ARG A 31 -23.24 -17.62 6.43
CA ARG A 31 -23.35 -16.16 6.35
C ARG A 31 -22.14 -15.44 6.96
N ASP A 32 -21.51 -16.02 7.98
CA ASP A 32 -20.36 -15.47 8.72
C ASP A 32 -19.00 -15.68 8.05
N ASN A 33 -18.93 -16.53 7.03
CA ASN A 33 -17.67 -16.95 6.40
C ASN A 33 -17.58 -16.70 4.90
N ALA A 34 -18.69 -16.34 4.25
CA ALA A 34 -18.73 -15.82 2.90
C ALA A 34 -18.58 -14.30 2.94
N ASN A 35 -17.40 -13.82 2.58
CA ASN A 35 -16.97 -12.46 2.87
C ASN A 35 -16.54 -11.72 1.61
N VAL A 36 -16.65 -10.40 1.67
CA VAL A 36 -15.95 -9.48 0.77
C VAL A 36 -14.66 -9.05 1.43
N LYS A 37 -13.58 -9.00 0.66
CA LYS A 37 -12.32 -8.38 1.03
C LYS A 37 -12.01 -7.26 0.06
N PHE A 38 -11.68 -6.09 0.58
CA PHE A 38 -11.20 -5.00 -0.26
C PHE A 38 -9.99 -4.31 0.37
N GLN A 39 -9.24 -3.65 -0.50
CA GLN A 39 -8.09 -2.85 -0.12
C GLN A 39 -8.14 -1.52 -0.87
N ILE A 40 -7.93 -0.44 -0.12
CA ILE A 40 -7.70 0.89 -0.67
C ILE A 40 -6.28 1.28 -0.29
N SER A 41 -5.46 1.66 -1.25
CA SER A 41 -4.06 2.00 -1.02
C SER A 41 -3.60 3.13 -1.91
N ILE A 42 -3.24 4.23 -1.26
CA ILE A 42 -2.90 5.51 -1.89
C ILE A 42 -1.55 6.01 -1.41
N ILE A 43 -0.88 6.76 -2.27
CA ILE A 43 0.33 7.51 -1.95
C ILE A 43 0.12 8.98 -2.30
N HIS A 44 0.58 9.86 -1.42
CA HIS A 44 0.64 11.28 -1.65
C HIS A 44 2.07 11.76 -1.44
N ARG A 45 2.74 12.09 -2.53
CA ARG A 45 4.05 12.74 -2.50
C ARG A 45 3.92 14.13 -1.91
N LEU A 46 4.87 14.53 -1.06
CA LEU A 46 4.91 15.85 -0.43
C LEU A 46 5.95 16.77 -1.06
N THR A 47 7.06 16.22 -1.53
CA THR A 47 8.15 16.99 -2.13
C THR A 47 8.54 16.46 -3.50
N LYS A 48 9.21 17.29 -4.31
CA LYS A 48 10.01 16.78 -5.43
C LYS A 48 11.29 16.11 -4.90
N SER A 49 12.08 15.47 -5.75
CA SER A 49 13.37 14.86 -5.39
C SER A 49 14.44 15.91 -5.08
N ARG A 50 14.22 16.68 -4.02
CA ARG A 50 15.05 17.83 -3.60
C ARG A 50 15.71 17.60 -2.24
N LEU A 51 15.45 16.45 -1.61
CA LEU A 51 16.07 16.08 -0.35
C LEU A 51 17.44 15.44 -0.62
N PRO A 52 18.30 15.31 0.40
CA PRO A 52 19.58 14.61 0.26
C PRO A 52 19.42 13.23 -0.40
N PHE A 53 20.42 12.85 -1.18
CA PHE A 53 20.43 11.60 -1.96
C PHE A 53 19.31 11.52 -3.00
N ASP A 54 18.86 12.65 -3.55
CA ASP A 54 17.79 12.74 -4.56
C ASP A 54 16.48 12.08 -4.13
N THR A 55 16.18 12.13 -2.83
CA THR A 55 14.97 11.52 -2.27
C THR A 55 13.79 12.48 -2.29
N TYR A 56 12.58 11.93 -2.25
CA TYR A 56 11.33 12.66 -2.07
C TYR A 56 10.57 12.13 -0.86
N LEU A 57 9.91 13.03 -0.12
CA LEU A 57 9.04 12.69 0.98
C LEU A 57 7.65 12.32 0.47
N PHE A 58 7.02 11.32 1.06
CA PHE A 58 5.65 10.94 0.77
C PHE A 58 4.91 10.44 2.02
N LEU A 59 3.58 10.49 1.95
CA LEU A 59 2.66 9.80 2.83
C LEU A 59 2.01 8.65 2.07
N GLN A 60 1.79 7.53 2.73
CA GLN A 60 0.99 6.44 2.20
C GLN A 60 -0.11 6.08 3.18
N PHE A 61 -1.20 5.57 2.66
CA PHE A 61 -2.26 5.01 3.47
C PHE A 61 -2.79 3.76 2.78
N THR A 62 -2.76 2.64 3.50
CA THR A 62 -3.38 1.39 3.07
C THR A 62 -4.45 1.00 4.08
N GLN A 63 -5.67 0.78 3.62
CA GLN A 63 -6.75 0.19 4.39
C GLN A 63 -7.10 -1.18 3.83
N LYS A 64 -7.19 -2.19 4.70
CA LYS A 64 -7.72 -3.52 4.37
C LYS A 64 -8.97 -3.78 5.18
N THR A 65 -10.00 -4.32 4.52
CA THR A 65 -11.28 -4.59 5.17
C THR A 65 -11.77 -5.99 4.83
N ILE A 66 -12.27 -6.69 5.84
CA ILE A 66 -13.06 -7.92 5.67
C ILE A 66 -14.49 -7.59 6.09
N TRP A 67 -15.41 -7.79 5.15
CA TRP A 67 -16.80 -7.38 5.26
C TRP A 67 -17.72 -8.59 5.10
N ASN A 68 -18.54 -8.86 6.11
CA ASN A 68 -19.44 -9.99 6.15
C ASN A 68 -20.78 -9.57 5.53
N VAL A 69 -20.82 -9.55 4.20
CA VAL A 69 -21.96 -9.04 3.40
C VAL A 69 -23.21 -9.92 3.43
N LEU A 70 -23.13 -11.13 3.98
CA LEU A 70 -24.28 -12.03 4.08
C LEU A 70 -24.86 -12.10 5.50
N GLU A 71 -24.24 -11.43 6.47
CA GLU A 71 -24.75 -11.30 7.84
C GLU A 71 -25.77 -10.16 7.99
N GLU A 72 -26.60 -10.24 9.02
CA GLU A 72 -27.56 -9.19 9.36
C GLU A 72 -26.85 -7.87 9.65
N SER A 73 -27.34 -6.78 9.07
CA SER A 73 -26.72 -5.44 9.16
C SER A 73 -25.33 -5.30 8.53
N LEU A 74 -24.86 -6.30 7.76
CA LEU A 74 -23.66 -6.24 6.93
C LEU A 74 -22.41 -5.75 7.71
N PRO A 75 -22.05 -6.36 8.84
CA PRO A 75 -20.98 -5.87 9.70
C PRO A 75 -19.60 -5.98 9.02
N MET A 76 -18.78 -4.94 9.17
CA MET A 76 -17.35 -5.00 8.86
C MET A 76 -16.63 -5.76 9.97
N ARG A 77 -16.28 -7.02 9.71
CA ARG A 77 -15.66 -7.91 10.69
C ARG A 77 -14.29 -7.42 11.13
N ASP A 78 -13.48 -6.99 10.17
CA ASP A 78 -12.15 -6.48 10.43
C ASP A 78 -11.80 -5.30 9.54
N LEU A 79 -11.14 -4.32 10.13
CA LEU A 79 -10.68 -3.08 9.53
C LEU A 79 -9.23 -2.91 9.96
N ASN A 80 -8.33 -2.72 9.02
CA ASN A 80 -6.92 -2.51 9.31
C ASN A 80 -6.45 -1.26 8.57
N PHE A 81 -5.94 -0.31 9.34
CA PHE A 81 -5.45 0.99 8.90
C PHE A 81 -3.94 1.01 8.99
N ASN A 82 -3.29 1.25 7.87
CA ASN A 82 -1.83 1.29 7.77
C ASN A 82 -1.36 2.60 7.14
N PRO A 83 -1.36 3.73 7.90
CA PRO A 83 -0.72 4.96 7.48
C PRO A 83 0.81 4.83 7.58
N GLY A 84 1.53 5.57 6.74
CA GLY A 84 2.98 5.66 6.81
C GLY A 84 3.53 6.92 6.17
N VAL A 85 4.75 7.24 6.55
CA VAL A 85 5.56 8.33 5.98
C VAL A 85 6.89 7.75 5.54
N GLY A 86 7.40 8.20 4.40
CA GLY A 86 8.64 7.65 3.87
C GLY A 86 9.40 8.55 2.92
N LEU A 87 10.63 8.12 2.65
CA LEU A 87 11.51 8.67 1.64
C LEU A 87 11.60 7.69 0.47
N GLY A 88 11.33 8.20 -0.73
CA GLY A 88 11.48 7.46 -1.98
C GLY A 88 12.69 7.97 -2.77
N HIS A 89 13.42 7.06 -3.41
CA HIS A 89 14.49 7.35 -4.33
C HIS A 89 14.17 6.74 -5.70
N LEU A 90 14.20 7.56 -6.75
CA LEU A 90 13.98 7.08 -8.12
C LEU A 90 15.29 6.54 -8.69
N ILE A 91 15.28 5.28 -9.12
CA ILE A 91 16.43 4.60 -9.71
C ILE A 91 16.36 4.77 -11.23
N VAL A 92 17.35 5.46 -11.78
CA VAL A 92 17.46 5.78 -13.21
C VAL A 92 18.81 5.26 -13.72
N TYR A 93 18.79 4.49 -14.80
CA TYR A 93 19.98 3.92 -15.43
C TYR A 93 19.96 4.21 -16.94
N HIS A 94 21.07 4.68 -17.51
CA HIS A 94 21.15 5.15 -18.90
C HIS A 94 19.99 6.08 -19.30
N ASN A 95 19.64 7.03 -18.41
CA ASN A 95 18.51 7.97 -18.58
C ASN A 95 17.12 7.31 -18.71
N LYS A 96 16.98 6.02 -18.38
CA LYS A 96 15.70 5.28 -18.31
C LYS A 96 15.31 5.04 -16.85
N TYR A 97 14.03 5.20 -16.54
CA TYR A 97 13.51 4.79 -15.22
C TYR A 97 13.51 3.27 -15.14
N ILE A 98 14.17 2.73 -14.13
CA ILE A 98 14.28 1.29 -13.94
C ILE A 98 13.71 0.82 -12.61
N GLY A 99 13.23 1.73 -11.77
CA GLY A 99 12.70 1.34 -10.47
C GLY A 99 12.75 2.43 -9.41
N HIS A 100 12.47 2.03 -8.19
CA HIS A 100 12.50 2.92 -7.04
C HIS A 100 12.86 2.15 -5.76
N ALA A 101 13.46 2.84 -4.81
CA ALA A 101 13.68 2.36 -3.45
C ALA A 101 12.90 3.24 -2.47
N LEU A 102 12.28 2.63 -1.45
CA LEU A 102 11.51 3.32 -0.42
C LEU A 102 12.02 2.92 0.97
N PHE A 103 12.16 3.91 1.83
CA PHE A 103 12.33 3.75 3.27
C PHE A 103 11.13 4.38 3.98
N MET A 104 10.48 3.66 4.90
CA MET A 104 9.22 4.10 5.52
C MET A 104 9.16 3.80 7.01
N LEU A 105 8.48 4.69 7.73
CA LEU A 105 7.93 4.44 9.05
C LEU A 105 6.42 4.24 8.89
N GLU A 106 5.92 3.12 9.39
CA GLU A 106 4.53 2.71 9.22
C GLU A 106 3.90 2.39 10.57
N HIS A 107 2.66 2.84 10.76
CA HIS A 107 1.79 2.37 11.82
C HIS A 107 0.77 1.43 11.21
N GLU A 108 0.41 0.36 11.90
CA GLU A 108 -0.69 -0.51 11.49
C GLU A 108 -1.54 -0.86 12.71
N SER A 109 -2.85 -0.62 12.61
CA SER A 109 -3.80 -0.95 13.67
C SER A 109 -5.18 -1.28 13.15
N ASN A 110 -6.00 -1.93 13.99
CA ASN A 110 -7.36 -2.28 13.63
C ASN A 110 -8.45 -1.30 14.11
N GLY A 111 -8.05 -0.21 14.77
CA GLY A 111 -8.97 0.81 15.29
C GLY A 111 -9.92 0.34 16.39
N LYS A 112 -9.71 -0.86 16.97
CA LYS A 112 -10.52 -1.41 18.07
C LYS A 112 -9.89 -1.10 19.43
N ASP A 113 -10.69 -1.18 20.48
CA ASP A 113 -10.30 -1.00 21.88
C ASP A 113 -10.20 -2.34 22.64
N GLY A 114 -9.72 -2.27 23.88
CA GLY A 114 -9.66 -3.40 24.80
C GLY A 114 -8.93 -4.64 24.26
N SER A 115 -9.46 -5.82 24.55
CA SER A 115 -8.89 -7.11 24.16
C SER A 115 -8.95 -7.38 22.65
N ALA A 116 -9.81 -6.66 21.92
CA ALA A 116 -9.92 -6.73 20.46
C ALA A 116 -8.90 -5.84 19.74
N SER A 117 -8.23 -4.93 20.46
CA SER A 117 -7.25 -4.01 19.89
C SER A 117 -6.00 -4.74 19.38
N ARG A 118 -5.58 -4.42 18.16
CA ARG A 118 -4.32 -4.89 17.55
C ARG A 118 -3.61 -3.70 16.92
N SER A 119 -2.34 -3.48 17.27
CA SER A 119 -1.53 -2.42 16.68
C SER A 119 -0.03 -2.72 16.77
N TRP A 120 0.73 -2.13 15.86
CA TRP A 120 2.19 -2.16 15.85
C TRP A 120 2.77 -1.07 14.97
N ASN A 121 4.06 -0.79 15.15
CA ASN A 121 4.83 0.13 14.31
C ASN A 121 5.95 -0.64 13.61
N LYS A 122 6.27 -0.23 12.39
CA LYS A 122 7.27 -0.87 11.53
C LYS A 122 8.21 0.16 10.92
N VAL A 123 9.43 -0.30 10.67
CA VAL A 123 10.38 0.34 9.77
C VAL A 123 10.53 -0.57 8.56
N SER A 124 10.30 -0.03 7.37
CA SER A 124 10.31 -0.81 6.13
C SER A 124 11.32 -0.25 5.14
N LEU A 125 12.07 -1.15 4.51
CA LEU A 125 12.93 -0.85 3.36
C LEU A 125 12.48 -1.74 2.20
N SER A 126 12.25 -1.14 1.04
CA SER A 126 11.81 -1.85 -0.16
C SER A 126 12.49 -1.29 -1.40
N SER A 127 12.70 -2.13 -2.40
CA SER A 127 13.22 -1.73 -3.70
C SER A 127 12.51 -2.53 -4.79
N THR A 128 12.06 -1.84 -5.82
CA THR A 128 11.44 -2.45 -7.00
C THR A 128 12.29 -2.11 -8.22
N LEU A 129 12.71 -3.13 -8.96
CA LEU A 129 13.45 -2.98 -10.21
C LEU A 129 12.67 -3.62 -11.35
N LEU A 130 12.53 -2.88 -12.44
CA LEU A 130 11.97 -3.36 -13.71
C LEU A 130 13.11 -3.96 -14.52
N LEU A 131 13.06 -5.28 -14.72
CA LEU A 131 14.03 -6.00 -15.56
C LEU A 131 13.40 -6.25 -16.93
N ASN A 132 14.05 -5.75 -17.99
CA ASN A 132 13.66 -6.02 -19.37
C ASN A 132 14.87 -6.55 -20.14
N ARG A 133 14.67 -7.60 -20.95
CA ARG A 133 15.69 -8.25 -21.78
C ARG A 133 16.32 -7.31 -22.83
N HIS A 134 15.65 -6.21 -23.17
CA HIS A 134 16.15 -5.18 -24.08
C HIS A 134 16.78 -3.98 -23.36
N MET A 135 16.94 -4.05 -22.05
CA MET A 135 17.81 -3.14 -21.33
C MET A 135 19.22 -3.67 -21.49
N GLU A 136 19.96 -3.12 -22.45
CA GLU A 136 21.41 -3.24 -22.46
C GLU A 136 21.90 -2.71 -21.11
N MET A 137 22.36 -3.64 -20.26
CA MET A 137 23.06 -3.32 -19.02
C MET A 137 24.49 -2.93 -19.37
#